data_AF-A0A1Y1KAA4-F1
#
_entry.id   AF-A0A1Y1KAA4-F1
#
_cell.length_a   1.000
_cell.length_b   1.000
_cell.length_c   1.000
_cell.angle_alpha   90.00
_cell.angle_beta   90.00
_cell.angle_gamma   90.00
#
_symmetry.space_group_name_H-M   'P 1'
#
loop_
_entity.id
_entity.type
_entity.pdbx_description
1 polymer ?
#
loop_
_entity_poly.entity_id
_entity_poly.type
_entity_poly.pdbx_seq_one_letter_code
_entity_poly.pdbx_strand_id
1 'polypeptide(L)'
;RIYKSIHRLSRYQPRMLVKSATALLAIGLAPLLASAQFSITGAPVAANGNVPLRRNVNDLYSEGGPQWDLYIQALASLQSLNASDPLGYFQVSGIHGLPYIEWNRGGARNNNGWGGYCPHGEALFLPWHRPFVLLFEQLLVEHAAGIASQYPARYRDQYMAAANNLRSPYWDWSSDSNVPPCTVPERVSVNVPNGQ
;
A
#
# COMPACT_ATOMS: atom_id res chain seq x y z
N ARG A 1 -39.03 29.41 -31.88
CA ARG A 1 -38.98 30.10 -33.20
C ARG A 1 -39.55 31.51 -33.02
N ILE A 2 -38.71 32.55 -32.96
CA ILE A 2 -38.99 34.01 -33.10
C ILE A 2 -37.63 34.75 -32.90
N TYR A 3 -37.48 35.99 -33.38
CA TYR A 3 -36.17 36.64 -33.65
C TYR A 3 -36.21 38.17 -33.44
N LYS A 4 -35.14 38.76 -32.84
CA LYS A 4 -34.71 40.20 -32.94
C LYS A 4 -35.72 41.28 -32.44
N SER A 5 -35.45 42.60 -32.33
CA SER A 5 -34.29 43.49 -32.00
C SER A 5 -34.83 44.97 -32.08
N ILE A 6 -34.20 46.14 -31.85
CA ILE A 6 -32.82 46.66 -31.63
C ILE A 6 -32.93 47.91 -30.70
N HIS A 7 -31.92 48.42 -29.97
CA HIS A 7 -30.97 49.50 -30.34
C HIS A 7 -30.08 49.83 -29.11
N ARG A 8 -28.74 50.02 -29.20
CA ARG A 8 -27.96 51.26 -29.50
C ARG A 8 -28.25 52.42 -28.54
N LEU A 9 -27.29 53.09 -27.88
CA LEU A 9 -25.96 53.60 -28.29
C LEU A 9 -24.92 53.50 -27.14
N SER A 10 -23.69 53.02 -27.35
CA SER A 10 -22.48 53.78 -27.78
C SER A 10 -21.95 54.86 -26.80
N ARG A 11 -20.85 54.52 -26.09
CA ARG A 11 -19.72 55.44 -25.82
C ARG A 11 -18.42 54.66 -26.01
N TYR A 12 -17.36 55.36 -26.40
CA TYR A 12 -16.08 54.78 -26.86
C TYR A 12 -14.92 55.51 -26.20
N GLN A 13 -14.01 54.78 -25.54
CA GLN A 13 -12.58 55.11 -25.45
C GLN A 13 -11.77 53.81 -25.18
N PRO A 14 -10.52 53.70 -25.66
CA PRO A 14 -9.75 52.47 -25.61
C PRO A 14 -8.74 52.43 -24.45
N ARG A 15 -8.28 51.23 -24.07
CA ARG A 15 -6.85 50.96 -23.83
C ARG A 15 -6.50 49.47 -23.75
N MET A 16 -5.34 49.17 -24.35
CA MET A 16 -4.43 48.04 -24.12
C MET A 16 -4.98 46.60 -24.20
N LEU A 17 -4.50 45.87 -25.22
CA LEU A 17 -4.40 44.41 -25.16
C LEU A 17 -3.48 44.00 -24.00
N VAL A 18 -3.97 43.11 -23.14
CA VAL A 18 -3.13 42.08 -22.52
C VAL A 18 -3.78 40.73 -22.84
N LYS A 19 -3.20 40.00 -23.79
CA LYS A 19 -3.60 38.61 -24.05
C LYS A 19 -3.03 37.73 -22.94
N SER A 20 -3.73 37.65 -21.81
CA SER A 20 -3.41 36.72 -20.72
C SER A 20 -3.66 35.28 -21.17
N ALA A 21 -2.70 34.72 -21.91
CA ALA A 21 -2.65 33.29 -22.19
C ALA A 21 -2.30 32.56 -20.90
N THR A 22 -3.32 32.17 -20.13
CA THR A 22 -3.19 31.22 -19.02
C THR A 22 -2.80 29.86 -19.58
N ALA A 23 -1.50 29.68 -19.80
CA ALA A 23 -0.93 28.37 -20.02
C ALA A 23 -1.27 27.49 -18.81
N LEU A 24 -2.11 26.47 -19.01
CA LEU A 24 -2.22 25.39 -18.04
C LEU A 24 -0.88 24.66 -18.05
N LEU A 25 0.00 25.06 -17.14
CA LEU A 25 1.22 24.33 -16.84
C LEU A 25 0.81 23.07 -16.06
N ALA A 26 0.32 22.07 -16.80
CA ALA A 26 0.06 20.73 -16.31
C ALA A 26 1.40 20.06 -15.98
N ILE A 27 2.01 20.47 -14.86
CA ILE A 27 3.19 19.83 -14.30
C ILE A 27 2.78 18.41 -13.93
N GLY A 28 3.26 17.43 -14.72
CA GLY A 28 3.17 16.04 -14.34
C GLY A 28 3.93 15.84 -13.03
N LEU A 29 3.23 15.41 -11.97
CA LEU A 29 3.84 15.14 -10.66
C LEU A 29 4.72 13.87 -10.67
N ALA A 30 4.65 13.06 -11.73
CA ALA A 30 5.70 12.11 -12.06
C ALA A 30 6.78 12.83 -12.90
N PRO A 31 8.07 12.85 -12.50
CA PRO A 31 8.71 11.95 -11.52
C PRO A 31 9.58 12.68 -10.46
N LEU A 32 8.98 13.22 -9.38
CA LEU A 32 9.78 13.68 -8.22
C LEU A 32 10.03 12.58 -7.16
N LEU A 33 9.24 11.50 -7.16
CA LEU A 33 9.35 10.41 -6.17
C LEU A 33 10.46 9.39 -6.46
N ALA A 34 11.05 9.38 -7.65
CA ALA A 34 12.16 8.47 -7.99
C ALA A 34 13.50 8.79 -7.27
N SER A 35 13.55 9.87 -6.48
CA SER A 35 14.76 10.39 -5.86
C SER A 35 14.98 9.92 -4.41
N ALA A 36 13.90 9.73 -3.64
CA ALA A 36 13.97 9.43 -2.21
C ALA A 36 14.19 7.93 -1.93
N GLN A 37 14.77 7.62 -0.77
CA GLN A 37 14.71 6.28 -0.20
C GLN A 37 13.37 6.05 0.52
N PHE A 38 12.83 4.84 0.45
CA PHE A 38 11.66 4.44 1.22
C PHE A 38 12.04 4.23 2.69
N SER A 39 11.30 4.87 3.60
CA SER A 39 11.53 4.78 5.04
C SER A 39 10.67 3.70 5.68
N ILE A 40 11.31 2.71 6.31
CA ILE A 40 10.63 1.68 7.09
C ILE A 40 10.35 2.25 8.49
N THR A 41 9.14 2.74 8.70
CA THR A 41 8.64 3.24 10.00
C THR A 41 7.69 2.26 10.69
N GLY A 42 7.24 1.22 9.98
CA GLY A 42 6.13 0.38 10.37
C GLY A 42 4.77 1.00 10.03
N ALA A 43 3.71 0.21 10.14
CA ALA A 43 2.35 0.65 9.88
C ALA A 43 1.91 1.76 10.87
N PRO A 44 1.33 2.88 10.38
CA PRO A 44 1.07 4.06 11.19
C PRO A 44 0.11 3.81 12.35
N VAL A 45 0.30 4.58 13.43
CA VAL A 45 -0.55 4.61 14.63
C VAL A 45 -0.88 6.08 14.91
N ALA A 46 -2.10 6.37 15.37
CA ALA A 46 -2.47 7.72 15.79
C ALA A 46 -1.59 8.18 16.97
N ALA A 47 -1.28 9.48 17.04
CA ALA A 47 -0.55 10.04 18.17
C ALA A 47 -1.33 9.79 19.48
N ASN A 48 -0.67 9.16 20.44
CA ASN A 48 -1.26 8.66 21.70
C ASN A 48 -2.34 7.55 21.55
N GLY A 49 -2.46 6.93 20.38
CA GLY A 49 -3.30 5.75 20.18
C GLY A 49 -2.65 4.47 20.71
N ASN A 50 -3.46 3.47 21.04
CA ASN A 50 -2.97 2.12 21.36
C ASN A 50 -2.25 1.53 20.14
N VAL A 51 -1.10 0.87 20.37
CA VAL A 51 -0.40 0.12 19.32
C VAL A 51 -1.20 -1.17 19.05
N PRO A 52 -1.69 -1.40 17.81
CA PRO A 52 -2.46 -2.60 17.52
C PRO A 52 -1.59 -3.86 17.58
N LEU A 53 -2.16 -4.96 18.06
CA LEU A 53 -1.46 -6.24 18.21
C LEU A 53 -1.43 -7.00 16.89
N ARG A 54 -0.30 -7.67 16.60
CA ARG A 54 -0.28 -8.78 15.64
C ARG A 54 -1.10 -9.93 16.22
N ARG A 55 -1.92 -10.58 15.39
CA ARG A 55 -2.84 -11.65 15.78
C ARG A 55 -2.38 -12.99 15.24
N ASN A 56 -2.82 -14.09 15.85
CA ASN A 56 -2.64 -15.40 15.22
C ASN A 56 -3.51 -15.44 13.94
N VAL A 57 -2.95 -15.93 12.85
CA VAL A 57 -3.63 -16.06 11.55
C VAL A 57 -4.85 -16.99 11.64
N ASN A 58 -4.83 -17.99 12.52
CA ASN A 58 -5.96 -18.88 12.75
C ASN A 58 -7.14 -18.13 13.40
N ASP A 59 -6.90 -17.31 14.42
CA ASP A 59 -7.93 -16.44 15.03
C ASP A 59 -8.53 -15.50 13.98
N LEU A 60 -7.67 -14.79 13.24
CA LEU A 60 -8.06 -13.79 12.25
C LEU A 60 -8.88 -14.41 11.10
N TYR A 61 -8.53 -15.62 10.66
CA TYR A 61 -9.29 -16.36 9.66
C TYR A 61 -10.64 -16.85 10.21
N SER A 62 -10.66 -17.38 11.43
CA SER A 62 -11.87 -17.98 12.03
C SER A 62 -12.93 -16.95 12.42
N GLU A 63 -12.52 -15.74 12.83
CA GLU A 63 -13.43 -14.60 13.05
C GLU A 63 -13.87 -13.93 11.75
N GLY A 64 -13.00 -13.92 10.73
CA GLY A 64 -13.25 -13.31 9.44
C GLY A 64 -13.54 -11.80 9.51
N GLY A 65 -14.49 -11.35 8.69
CA GLY A 65 -14.96 -9.97 8.67
C GLY A 65 -13.87 -8.94 8.30
N PRO A 66 -14.08 -7.63 8.59
CA PRO A 66 -13.36 -6.54 7.93
C PRO A 66 -11.82 -6.58 8.04
N GLN A 67 -11.22 -7.13 9.09
CA GLN A 67 -9.75 -7.26 9.15
C GLN A 67 -9.24 -8.40 8.26
N TRP A 68 -9.93 -9.54 8.22
CA TRP A 68 -9.62 -10.64 7.31
C TRP A 68 -9.88 -10.28 5.85
N ASP A 69 -11.04 -9.65 5.59
CA ASP A 69 -11.43 -9.16 4.28
C ASP A 69 -10.35 -8.24 3.71
N LEU A 70 -9.87 -7.27 4.50
CA LEU A 70 -8.80 -6.36 4.11
C LEU A 70 -7.42 -7.02 4.03
N TYR A 71 -7.11 -7.99 4.90
CA TYR A 71 -5.84 -8.73 4.84
C TYR A 71 -5.66 -9.42 3.49
N ILE A 72 -6.69 -10.16 3.04
CA ILE A 72 -6.68 -10.84 1.74
C ILE A 72 -6.64 -9.84 0.58
N GLN A 73 -7.47 -8.79 0.61
CA GLN A 73 -7.50 -7.80 -0.46
C GLN A 73 -6.19 -7.00 -0.58
N ALA A 74 -5.55 -6.65 0.54
CA ALA A 74 -4.28 -5.95 0.56
C ALA A 74 -3.12 -6.85 0.09
N LEU A 75 -3.09 -8.12 0.52
CA LEU A 75 -2.11 -9.10 0.05
C LEU A 75 -2.23 -9.35 -1.46
N ALA A 76 -3.46 -9.57 -1.96
CA ALA A 76 -3.72 -9.70 -3.39
C ALA A 76 -3.35 -8.43 -4.18
N SER A 77 -3.61 -7.25 -3.61
CA SER A 77 -3.22 -5.97 -4.21
C SER A 77 -1.70 -5.84 -4.33
N LEU A 78 -0.94 -6.13 -3.27
CA LEU A 78 0.53 -6.17 -3.27
C LEU A 78 1.10 -7.18 -4.29
N GLN A 79 0.45 -8.34 -4.43
CA GLN A 79 0.82 -9.37 -5.41
C GLN A 79 0.46 -9.01 -6.85
N SER A 80 -0.53 -8.12 -7.06
CA SER A 80 -0.93 -7.63 -8.39
C SER A 80 -0.05 -6.50 -8.95
N LEU A 81 0.81 -5.89 -8.12
CA LEU A 81 1.77 -4.88 -8.56
C LEU A 81 2.80 -5.47 -9.53
N ASN A 82 3.34 -4.62 -10.40
CA ASN A 82 4.33 -5.06 -11.39
C ASN A 82 5.60 -5.61 -10.70
N ALA A 83 6.21 -6.65 -11.27
CA ALA A 83 7.48 -7.18 -10.78
C ALA A 83 8.66 -6.18 -10.83
N SER A 84 8.51 -5.04 -11.52
CA SER A 84 9.45 -3.91 -11.46
C SER A 84 9.11 -2.83 -10.42
N ASP A 85 7.97 -2.91 -9.74
CA ASP A 85 7.59 -1.97 -8.68
C ASP A 85 8.40 -2.26 -7.41
N PRO A 86 9.23 -1.33 -6.90
CA PRO A 86 10.09 -1.57 -5.75
C PRO A 86 9.32 -1.83 -4.43
N LEU A 87 8.04 -1.49 -4.36
CA LEU A 87 7.17 -1.77 -3.21
C LEU A 87 6.19 -2.94 -3.46
N GLY A 88 6.18 -3.48 -4.69
CA GLY A 88 5.43 -4.68 -5.04
C GLY A 88 5.94 -5.94 -4.35
N TYR A 89 5.03 -6.91 -4.12
CA TYR A 89 5.31 -8.16 -3.40
C TYR A 89 6.55 -8.90 -3.93
N PHE A 90 6.79 -8.87 -5.24
CA PHE A 90 7.95 -9.49 -5.88
C PHE A 90 9.28 -8.83 -5.46
N GLN A 91 9.39 -7.50 -5.54
CA GLN A 91 10.63 -6.79 -5.15
C GLN A 91 10.86 -6.85 -3.65
N VAL A 92 9.80 -6.70 -2.84
CA VAL A 92 9.89 -6.83 -1.37
C VAL A 92 10.35 -8.24 -0.99
N SER A 93 9.79 -9.29 -1.58
CA SER A 93 10.26 -10.67 -1.37
C SER A 93 11.71 -10.86 -1.86
N GLY A 94 12.07 -10.23 -2.98
CA GLY A 94 13.40 -10.27 -3.58
C GLY A 94 14.51 -9.72 -2.68
N ILE A 95 14.21 -8.81 -1.74
CA ILE A 95 15.16 -8.34 -0.72
C ILE A 95 15.75 -9.53 0.06
N HIS A 96 14.94 -10.56 0.34
CA HIS A 96 15.40 -11.72 1.10
C HIS A 96 16.49 -12.52 0.35
N GLY A 97 16.48 -12.56 -0.98
CA GLY A 97 17.29 -13.51 -1.75
C GLY A 97 17.27 -13.29 -3.26
N LEU A 98 16.95 -14.34 -4.01
CA LEU A 98 16.80 -14.25 -5.47
C LEU A 98 15.66 -13.29 -5.83
N PRO A 99 15.78 -12.50 -6.92
CA PRO A 99 16.82 -12.56 -7.96
C PRO A 99 18.07 -11.69 -7.71
N TYR A 100 18.36 -11.25 -6.48
CA TYR A 100 19.53 -10.40 -6.14
C TYR A 100 19.55 -9.02 -6.84
N ILE A 101 18.38 -8.38 -6.96
CA ILE A 101 18.23 -7.00 -7.46
C ILE A 101 18.55 -6.01 -6.32
N GLU A 102 19.14 -4.86 -6.64
CA GLU A 102 19.35 -3.79 -5.66
C GLU A 102 18.02 -3.17 -5.24
N TRP A 103 17.75 -3.14 -3.92
CA TRP A 103 16.58 -2.49 -3.36
C TRP A 103 16.96 -1.16 -2.68
N ASN A 104 16.10 -0.14 -2.83
CA ASN A 104 16.12 1.13 -2.07
C ASN A 104 17.49 1.83 -1.95
N ARG A 105 18.29 1.80 -3.02
CA ARG A 105 19.65 2.39 -3.07
C ARG A 105 20.63 1.79 -2.05
N GLY A 106 20.45 0.51 -1.72
CA GLY A 106 21.29 -0.24 -0.78
C GLY A 106 22.72 -0.52 -1.28
N GLY A 107 23.04 -0.16 -2.53
CA GLY A 107 24.33 -0.37 -3.17
C GLY A 107 24.34 -1.60 -4.10
N ALA A 108 25.21 -1.53 -5.11
CA ALA A 108 25.40 -2.62 -6.06
C ALA A 108 25.95 -3.89 -5.36
N ARG A 109 25.56 -5.06 -5.88
CA ARG A 109 25.94 -6.38 -5.33
C ARG A 109 27.47 -6.53 -5.22
N ASN A 110 27.98 -6.58 -3.99
CA ASN A 110 29.39 -6.81 -3.68
C ASN A 110 29.55 -8.01 -2.74
N ASN A 111 29.55 -9.22 -3.31
CA ASN A 111 29.78 -10.47 -2.58
C ASN A 111 30.37 -11.56 -3.49
N ASN A 112 31.00 -12.56 -2.86
CA ASN A 112 31.60 -13.74 -3.49
C ASN A 112 30.82 -15.04 -3.17
N GLY A 113 29.54 -14.92 -2.80
CA GLY A 113 28.73 -16.03 -2.31
C GLY A 113 27.23 -15.71 -2.32
N TRP A 114 26.59 -15.76 -1.15
CA TRP A 114 25.19 -15.41 -0.96
C TRP A 114 24.89 -14.00 -1.48
N GLY A 115 23.83 -13.87 -2.29
CA GLY A 115 23.50 -12.64 -3.00
C GLY A 115 22.39 -11.79 -2.39
N GLY A 116 21.63 -12.32 -1.43
CA GLY A 116 20.48 -11.66 -0.82
C GLY A 116 20.87 -10.75 0.35
N TYR A 117 19.96 -9.87 0.78
CA TYR A 117 20.20 -9.01 1.93
C TYR A 117 20.04 -9.76 3.28
N CYS A 118 19.38 -10.92 3.30
CA CYS A 118 19.08 -11.66 4.53
C CYS A 118 20.32 -12.42 5.07
N PRO A 119 20.82 -12.11 6.29
CA PRO A 119 21.98 -12.77 6.88
C PRO A 119 21.58 -14.10 7.53
N HIS A 120 22.02 -15.22 6.95
CA HIS A 120 21.68 -16.58 7.40
C HIS A 120 22.81 -17.18 8.25
N GLY A 121 22.49 -17.72 9.42
CA GLY A 121 23.47 -18.30 10.34
C GLY A 121 24.29 -17.27 11.14
N GLU A 122 23.95 -15.98 11.05
CA GLU A 122 24.63 -14.87 11.71
C GLU A 122 23.83 -14.32 12.91
N ALA A 123 24.52 -13.64 13.84
CA ALA A 123 23.88 -12.93 14.95
C ALA A 123 22.89 -11.83 14.50
N LEU A 124 23.01 -11.35 13.26
CA LEU A 124 22.11 -10.35 12.67
C LEU A 124 20.78 -10.94 12.17
N PHE A 125 20.60 -12.27 12.15
CA PHE A 125 19.38 -12.92 11.65
C PHE A 125 18.08 -12.35 12.26
N LEU A 126 17.95 -12.33 13.60
CA LEU A 126 16.75 -11.79 14.26
C LEU A 126 16.64 -10.25 14.14
N PRO A 127 17.71 -9.46 14.37
CA PRO A 127 17.69 -8.01 14.12
C PRO A 127 17.30 -7.61 12.70
N TRP A 128 17.64 -8.40 11.67
CA TRP A 128 17.35 -8.12 10.27
C TRP A 128 15.92 -8.48 9.86
N HIS A 129 15.39 -9.61 10.35
CA HIS A 129 14.00 -10.01 10.02
C HIS A 129 12.95 -9.07 10.60
N ARG A 130 13.24 -8.36 11.70
CA ARG A 130 12.31 -7.40 12.33
C ARG A 130 11.93 -6.23 11.41
N PRO A 131 12.86 -5.43 10.84
CA PRO A 131 12.55 -4.39 9.86
C PRO A 131 12.02 -4.97 8.53
N PHE A 132 12.44 -6.17 8.12
CA PHE A 132 11.89 -6.83 6.93
C PHE A 132 10.39 -7.12 7.06
N VAL A 133 9.94 -7.67 8.19
CA VAL A 133 8.51 -7.87 8.48
C VAL A 133 7.77 -6.54 8.69
N LEU A 134 8.42 -5.51 9.24
CA LEU A 134 7.83 -4.18 9.36
C LEU A 134 7.62 -3.48 8.01
N LEU A 135 8.49 -3.69 7.02
CA LEU A 135 8.31 -3.21 5.64
C LEU A 135 7.07 -3.83 5.00
N PHE A 136 6.96 -5.16 5.07
CA PHE A 136 5.78 -5.87 4.57
C PHE A 136 4.49 -5.41 5.27
N GLU A 137 4.50 -5.31 6.60
CA GLU A 137 3.36 -4.85 7.38
C GLU A 137 2.95 -3.39 7.09
N GLN A 138 3.92 -2.50 6.89
CA GLN A 138 3.68 -1.10 6.54
C GLN A 138 2.91 -0.98 5.21
N LEU A 139 3.40 -1.68 4.18
CA LEU A 139 2.80 -1.68 2.85
C LEU A 139 1.43 -2.40 2.84
N LEU A 140 1.30 -3.51 3.56
CA LEU A 140 0.05 -4.25 3.74
C LEU A 140 -1.05 -3.35 4.34
N VAL A 141 -0.73 -2.57 5.38
CA VAL A 141 -1.68 -1.65 6.02
C VAL A 141 -1.99 -0.43 5.16
N GLU A 142 -1.01 0.08 4.40
CA GLU A 142 -1.22 1.16 3.43
C GLU A 142 -2.22 0.75 2.33
N HIS A 143 -2.03 -0.44 1.72
CA HIS A 143 -2.99 -1.00 0.77
C HIS A 143 -4.35 -1.27 1.43
N ALA A 144 -4.41 -1.82 2.64
CA ALA A 144 -5.65 -2.05 3.37
C ALA A 144 -6.44 -0.76 3.63
N ALA A 145 -5.77 0.34 4.01
CA ALA A 145 -6.41 1.64 4.21
C ALA A 145 -6.92 2.23 2.88
N GLY A 146 -6.15 2.10 1.80
CA GLY A 146 -6.57 2.49 0.45
C GLY A 146 -7.83 1.75 -0.02
N ILE A 147 -7.93 0.44 0.25
CA ILE A 147 -9.08 -0.40 -0.08
C ILE A 147 -10.27 -0.09 0.84
N ALA A 148 -10.04 0.05 2.15
CA ALA A 148 -11.07 0.41 3.14
C ALA A 148 -11.80 1.72 2.78
N SER A 149 -11.08 2.71 2.26
CA SER A 149 -11.67 4.00 1.85
C SER A 149 -12.73 3.87 0.74
N GLN A 150 -12.62 2.83 -0.10
CA GLN A 150 -13.49 2.62 -1.25
C GLN A 150 -14.84 2.00 -0.88
N TYR A 151 -14.98 1.44 0.32
CA TYR A 151 -16.24 0.81 0.76
C TYR A 151 -17.42 1.80 0.73
N PRO A 152 -18.66 1.32 0.54
CA PRO A 152 -19.87 2.14 0.65
C PRO A 152 -19.94 2.83 2.02
N ALA A 153 -20.51 4.04 2.07
CA ALA A 153 -20.49 4.88 3.28
C ALA A 153 -21.02 4.17 4.55
N ARG A 154 -22.01 3.27 4.41
CA ARG A 154 -22.56 2.47 5.51
C ARG A 154 -21.58 1.46 6.15
N TYR A 155 -20.45 1.17 5.50
CA TYR A 155 -19.42 0.24 5.98
C TYR A 155 -18.04 0.90 6.10
N ARG A 156 -17.78 2.01 5.40
CA ARG A 156 -16.45 2.64 5.32
C ARG A 156 -15.80 2.83 6.68
N ASP A 157 -16.51 3.38 7.67
CA ASP A 157 -15.92 3.69 8.97
C ASP A 157 -15.50 2.41 9.74
N GLN A 158 -16.26 1.32 9.59
CA GLN A 158 -15.92 -0.01 10.12
C GLN A 158 -14.67 -0.57 9.44
N TYR A 159 -14.54 -0.43 8.13
CA TYR A 159 -13.38 -0.90 7.37
C TYR A 159 -12.14 -0.02 7.59
N MET A 160 -12.29 1.30 7.74
CA MET A 160 -11.18 2.19 8.10
C MET A 160 -10.68 1.89 9.52
N ALA A 161 -11.58 1.63 10.47
CA ALA A 161 -11.22 1.17 11.80
C ALA A 161 -10.51 -0.20 11.77
N ALA A 162 -10.94 -1.12 10.90
CA ALA A 162 -10.28 -2.40 10.68
C ALA A 162 -8.87 -2.23 10.08
N ALA A 163 -8.70 -1.42 9.03
CA ALA A 163 -7.42 -1.13 8.40
C ALA A 163 -6.41 -0.53 9.40
N ASN A 164 -6.83 0.46 10.18
CA ASN A 164 -5.97 1.12 11.18
C ASN A 164 -5.47 0.13 12.26
N ASN A 165 -6.27 -0.87 12.61
CA ASN A 165 -5.93 -1.90 13.59
C ASN A 165 -5.27 -3.15 12.98
N LEU A 166 -5.34 -3.35 11.66
CA LEU A 166 -4.73 -4.49 10.98
C LEU A 166 -3.21 -4.45 11.17
N ARG A 167 -2.62 -5.60 11.45
CA ARG A 167 -1.17 -5.83 11.50
C ARG A 167 -0.89 -7.21 10.89
N SER A 168 0.34 -7.46 10.44
CA SER A 168 0.67 -8.73 9.80
C SER A 168 0.43 -9.87 10.79
N PRO A 169 -0.42 -10.86 10.48
CA PRO A 169 -0.66 -11.96 11.39
C PRO A 169 0.57 -12.86 11.52
N TYR A 170 0.63 -13.64 12.59
CA TYR A 170 1.65 -14.67 12.82
C TYR A 170 1.02 -16.05 12.82
N TRP A 171 1.80 -17.08 12.46
CA TRP A 171 1.42 -18.48 12.66
C TRP A 171 2.16 -19.01 13.89
N ASP A 172 1.41 -19.44 14.90
CA ASP A 172 1.98 -20.11 16.08
C ASP A 172 2.13 -21.60 15.82
N TRP A 173 3.15 -21.94 15.02
CA TRP A 173 3.58 -23.31 14.74
C TRP A 173 3.96 -24.12 15.99
N SER A 174 4.17 -23.46 17.13
CA SER A 174 4.56 -24.09 18.40
C SER A 174 3.35 -24.49 19.26
N SER A 175 2.22 -23.82 19.07
CA SER A 175 0.92 -24.15 19.67
C SER A 175 0.11 -25.09 18.77
N ASP A 176 0.10 -24.84 17.45
CA ASP A 176 -0.46 -25.75 16.45
C ASP A 176 0.49 -25.88 15.25
N SER A 177 1.10 -27.07 15.12
CA SER A 177 2.05 -27.38 14.05
C SER A 177 1.40 -27.65 12.69
N ASN A 178 0.07 -27.66 12.60
CA ASN A 178 -0.62 -27.69 11.30
C ASN A 178 -0.39 -26.35 10.58
N VAL A 179 -0.29 -26.38 9.25
CA VAL A 179 -0.30 -25.15 8.44
C VAL A 179 -1.64 -24.43 8.63
N PRO A 180 -1.67 -23.09 8.64
CA PRO A 180 -2.89 -22.33 8.83
C PRO A 180 -4.03 -22.79 7.90
N PRO A 181 -5.24 -23.08 8.41
CA PRO A 181 -6.34 -23.59 7.57
C PRO A 181 -6.70 -22.68 6.39
N CYS A 182 -6.40 -21.37 6.48
CA CYS A 182 -6.59 -20.43 5.38
C CYS A 182 -5.64 -20.60 4.18
N THR A 183 -4.54 -21.36 4.30
CA THR A 183 -3.58 -21.58 3.19
C THR A 183 -3.81 -22.90 2.44
N VAL A 184 -4.87 -23.65 2.77
CA VAL A 184 -5.19 -24.95 2.16
C VAL A 184 -6.22 -24.85 1.00
N PRO A 185 -7.28 -24.01 1.08
CA PRO A 185 -8.21 -23.82 -0.04
C PRO A 185 -7.57 -23.10 -1.24
N GLU A 186 -7.94 -23.49 -2.46
CA GLU A 186 -7.62 -22.73 -3.68
C GLU A 186 -8.21 -21.31 -3.66
N ARG A 187 -9.32 -21.11 -2.93
CA ARG A 187 -10.07 -19.85 -2.88
C ARG A 187 -10.60 -19.59 -1.47
N VAL A 188 -10.59 -18.32 -1.08
CA VAL A 188 -11.24 -17.80 0.12
C VAL A 188 -12.30 -16.78 -0.28
N SER A 189 -13.43 -16.77 0.42
CA SER A 189 -14.46 -15.75 0.25
C SER A 189 -14.20 -14.59 1.20
N VAL A 190 -14.28 -13.36 0.69
CA VAL A 190 -14.16 -12.11 1.45
C VAL A 190 -15.15 -11.08 0.91
N ASN A 191 -15.56 -10.14 1.74
CA ASN A 191 -16.30 -8.96 1.30
C ASN A 191 -15.37 -8.03 0.49
N VAL A 192 -15.92 -7.30 -0.48
CA VAL A 192 -15.19 -6.34 -1.32
C VAL A 192 -15.97 -5.03 -1.50
N PRO A 193 -15.32 -3.86 -1.75
CA PRO A 193 -15.99 -2.55 -1.85
C PRO A 193 -17.15 -2.48 -2.84
N ASN A 194 -17.08 -3.23 -3.94
CA ASN A 194 -18.04 -3.23 -5.04
C ASN A 194 -19.06 -4.39 -4.99
N GLY A 195 -18.96 -5.28 -4.00
CA GLY A 195 -19.89 -6.42 -3.83
C GLY A 195 -19.89 -7.45 -4.98
N GLN A 196 -18.72 -7.74 -5.56
CA GLN A 196 -18.52 -8.75 -6.61
C GLN A 196 -17.93 -10.06 -6.06
#